data_AF-A0A7X6SKC6-F1
#
_entry.id   AF-A0A7X6SKC6-F1
#
_cell.length_a   1.000
_cell.length_b   1.000
_cell.length_c   1.000
_cell.angle_alpha   90.00
_cell.angle_beta   90.00
_cell.angle_gamma   90.00
#
_symmetry.space_group_name_H-M   'P 1'
#
loop_
_entity.id
_entity.type
_entity.pdbx_description
1 polymer ?
#
loop_
_entity_poly.entity_id
_entity_poly.type
_entity_poly.pdbx_seq_one_letter_code
_entity_poly.pdbx_strand_id
1 'polypeptide(L)'
;MSTPPGWYPDGSGNQRYWDGVKWTDQIVPGPPGVPGVPFGGQVSQASDDTTLATITHILALFSWFLGPLIIYLVRGKDSAFVRHHAVEALNFGITVFIASFVSGIAILLVVGLVMLPIVLLWGFIMPIIAAIAASRGEWYRYPLTLRLIPGN
;
A
#
# COMPACT_ATOMS: atom_id res chain seq x y z
N MET A 1 26.99 25.90 9.43
CA MET A 1 26.71 25.56 10.84
C MET A 1 26.89 24.05 10.97
N SER A 2 27.93 23.59 11.67
CA SER A 2 28.13 22.17 11.96
C SER A 2 27.27 21.75 13.15
N THR A 3 26.69 20.55 13.11
CA THR A 3 25.97 19.99 14.26
C THR A 3 26.94 19.82 15.45
N PRO A 4 26.63 20.39 16.63
CA PRO A 4 27.46 20.21 17.82
C PRO A 4 27.58 18.73 18.21
N PRO A 5 28.70 18.29 18.81
CA PRO A 5 28.81 16.94 19.34
C PRO A 5 27.73 16.64 20.39
N GLY A 6 27.11 15.46 20.33
CA GLY A 6 26.02 15.10 21.22
C GLY A 6 25.25 13.84 20.84
N TRP A 7 24.28 13.47 21.67
CA TRP A 7 23.34 12.38 21.40
C TRP A 7 22.19 12.86 20.53
N TYR A 8 21.85 12.07 19.50
CA TYR A 8 20.75 12.37 18.61
C TYR A 8 19.89 11.13 18.36
N PRO A 9 18.57 11.29 18.14
CA PRO A 9 17.68 10.18 17.83
C PRO A 9 18.11 9.46 16.56
N ASP A 10 18.15 8.13 16.59
CA ASP A 10 18.54 7.31 15.44
C ASP A 10 17.35 6.82 14.58
N GLY A 11 16.12 7.23 14.94
CA GLY A 11 14.88 6.85 14.26
C GLY A 11 14.35 5.45 14.60
N SER A 12 15.10 4.64 15.35
CA SER A 12 14.70 3.29 15.79
C SER A 12 14.18 3.23 17.23
N GLY A 13 14.10 4.38 17.91
CA GLY A 13 13.80 4.46 19.34
C GLY A 13 15.04 4.58 20.22
N ASN A 14 16.23 4.58 19.63
CA ASN A 14 17.50 4.71 20.33
C ASN A 14 18.17 6.06 20.01
N GLN A 15 19.30 6.35 20.66
CA GLN A 15 20.14 7.49 20.38
C GLN A 15 21.53 7.03 19.93
N ARG A 16 22.09 7.75 18.95
CA ARG A 16 23.46 7.58 18.46
C ARG A 16 24.27 8.83 18.76
N TYR A 17 25.56 8.67 19.09
CA TYR A 17 26.42 9.80 19.42
C TYR A 17 27.11 10.38 18.17
N TRP A 18 27.07 11.70 18.03
CA TRP A 18 27.79 12.49 17.02
C TRP A 18 29.01 13.12 17.69
N ASP A 19 30.21 12.85 17.17
CA ASP A 19 31.47 13.35 17.75
C ASP A 19 31.91 14.72 17.20
N GLY A 20 31.13 15.31 16.29
CA GLY A 20 31.47 16.55 15.57
C GLY A 20 32.03 16.33 14.15
N VAL A 21 32.41 15.09 13.81
CA VAL A 21 33.01 14.72 12.52
C VAL A 21 32.32 13.50 11.90
N LYS A 22 31.90 12.52 12.72
CA LYS A 22 31.20 11.30 12.32
C LYS A 22 30.26 10.77 13.42
N TRP A 23 29.37 9.88 13.01
CA TRP A 23 28.56 9.09 13.95
C TRP A 23 29.38 7.94 14.52
N THR A 24 29.29 7.71 15.83
CA THR A 24 29.94 6.57 16.50
C THR A 24 29.04 5.34 16.49
N ASP A 25 29.58 4.14 16.71
CA ASP A 25 28.78 2.91 16.79
C ASP A 25 28.10 2.72 18.16
N GLN A 26 28.20 3.71 19.04
CA GLN A 26 27.57 3.69 20.34
C GLN A 26 26.09 4.05 20.18
N ILE A 27 25.22 3.07 20.40
CA ILE A 27 23.77 3.21 20.42
C ILE A 27 23.30 2.97 21.85
N VAL A 28 22.56 3.92 22.42
CA VAL A 28 21.93 3.78 23.74
C VAL A 28 20.42 3.85 23.57
N PRO A 29 19.64 3.06 24.33
CA PRO A 29 18.19 3.27 24.40
C PRO A 29 17.91 4.74 24.67
N GLY A 30 16.98 5.32 23.91
CA GLY A 30 16.60 6.72 24.13
C GLY A 30 16.10 6.93 25.56
N PRO A 31 16.36 8.09 26.19
CA PRO A 31 15.81 8.42 27.48
C PRO A 31 14.30 8.17 27.48
N PRO A 32 13.75 7.49 28.51
CA PRO A 32 12.31 7.32 28.63
C PRO A 32 11.63 8.69 28.62
N GLY A 33 10.93 8.99 27.52
CA GLY A 33 10.10 10.19 27.40
C GLY A 33 10.87 11.51 27.27
N VAL A 34 11.64 11.70 26.18
CA VAL A 34 11.98 13.06 25.72
C VAL A 34 10.67 13.72 25.26
N PRO A 35 10.13 14.73 25.97
CA PRO A 35 8.86 15.34 25.59
C PRO A 35 9.06 16.12 24.29
N GLY A 36 8.40 15.68 23.21
CA GLY A 36 8.37 16.41 21.92
C GLY A 36 8.69 15.58 20.68
N VAL A 37 9.19 14.36 20.82
CA VAL A 37 9.28 13.40 19.70
C VAL A 37 8.28 12.27 19.94
N PRO A 38 7.16 12.21 19.19
CA PRO A 38 6.17 11.15 19.36
C PRO A 38 6.73 9.83 18.81
N PHE A 39 7.47 9.10 19.65
CA PHE A 39 7.87 7.71 19.40
C PHE A 39 6.67 6.73 19.35
N GLY A 40 5.46 7.19 19.67
CA GLY A 40 4.22 6.42 19.52
C GLY A 40 3.46 6.64 18.20
N GLY A 41 3.72 7.74 17.47
CA GLY A 41 2.91 8.11 16.30
C GLY A 41 3.29 7.37 15.01
N GLN A 42 4.57 7.03 14.84
CA GLN A 42 5.05 6.37 13.62
C GLN A 42 4.65 4.89 13.56
N VAL A 43 4.61 4.20 14.71
CA VAL A 43 4.19 2.79 14.79
C VAL A 43 2.68 2.67 14.56
N SER A 44 1.88 3.58 15.11
CA SER A 44 0.42 3.60 14.88
C SER A 44 0.06 3.99 13.45
N GLN A 45 0.77 4.96 12.85
CA GLN A 45 0.52 5.37 11.47
C GLN A 45 0.88 4.26 10.46
N ALA A 46 1.99 3.54 10.68
CA ALA A 46 2.35 2.40 9.84
C ALA A 46 1.32 1.26 9.92
N SER A 47 0.81 0.95 11.12
CA SER A 47 -0.25 -0.06 11.28
C SER A 47 -1.58 0.36 10.65
N ASP A 48 -1.92 1.65 10.73
CA ASP A 48 -3.12 2.21 10.11
C ASP A 48 -3.03 2.16 8.58
N ASP A 49 -1.86 2.45 8.02
CA ASP A 49 -1.62 2.40 6.58
C ASP A 49 -1.70 0.98 6.03
N THR A 50 -1.12 -0.02 6.72
CA THR A 50 -1.27 -1.43 6.35
C THR A 50 -2.71 -1.91 6.44
N THR A 51 -3.46 -1.43 7.44
CA THR A 51 -4.87 -1.75 7.60
C THR A 51 -5.70 -1.15 6.47
N LEU A 52 -5.50 0.12 6.15
CA LEU A 52 -6.20 0.81 5.06
C LEU A 52 -5.88 0.20 3.69
N ALA A 53 -4.61 -0.13 3.43
CA ALA A 53 -4.22 -0.82 2.20
C ALA A 53 -4.84 -2.22 2.09
N THR A 54 -4.95 -2.95 3.19
CA THR A 54 -5.63 -4.26 3.23
C THR A 54 -7.13 -4.10 2.93
N ILE A 55 -7.78 -3.15 3.60
CA ILE A 55 -9.20 -2.82 3.39
C ILE A 55 -9.46 -2.40 1.94
N THR A 56 -8.53 -1.69 1.32
CA THR A 56 -8.64 -1.28 -0.10
C THR A 56 -8.87 -2.48 -1.01
N HIS A 57 -8.08 -3.55 -0.88
CA HIS A 57 -8.21 -4.73 -1.73
C HIS A 57 -9.44 -5.59 -1.36
N ILE A 58 -9.80 -5.64 -0.07
CA ILE A 58 -11.04 -6.30 0.37
C ILE A 58 -12.26 -5.56 -0.21
N LEU A 59 -12.28 -4.24 -0.13
CA LEU A 59 -13.32 -3.43 -0.74
C LEU A 59 -13.34 -3.63 -2.26
N ALA A 60 -12.18 -3.75 -2.90
CA ALA A 60 -12.10 -4.03 -4.33
C ALA A 60 -12.84 -5.32 -4.73
N LEU A 61 -12.86 -6.32 -3.85
CA LEU A 61 -13.56 -7.58 -4.09
C LEU A 61 -15.09 -7.40 -4.20
N PHE A 62 -15.68 -6.55 -3.36
CA PHE A 62 -17.13 -6.40 -3.25
C PHE A 62 -17.69 -5.18 -4.01
N SER A 63 -16.89 -4.12 -4.07
CA SER A 63 -17.27 -2.84 -4.69
C SER A 63 -16.51 -2.59 -6.00
N TRP A 64 -15.71 -3.55 -6.42
CA TRP A 64 -14.97 -3.52 -7.67
C TRP A 64 -13.93 -2.39 -7.70
N PHE A 65 -14.12 -1.33 -8.48
CA PHE A 65 -13.22 -0.18 -8.47
C PHE A 65 -13.69 0.96 -7.55
N LEU A 66 -14.94 0.94 -7.05
CA LEU A 66 -15.49 2.05 -6.25
C LEU A 66 -14.82 2.17 -4.88
N GLY A 67 -14.63 1.06 -4.17
CA GLY A 67 -13.98 1.05 -2.86
C GLY A 67 -12.55 1.58 -2.89
N PRO A 68 -11.68 1.08 -3.79
CA PRO A 68 -10.35 1.63 -4.01
C PRO A 68 -10.35 3.12 -4.37
N LEU A 69 -11.31 3.55 -5.20
CA LEU A 69 -11.46 4.97 -5.55
C LEU A 69 -11.76 5.84 -4.33
N ILE A 70 -12.66 5.39 -3.45
CA ILE A 70 -12.97 6.11 -2.21
C ILE A 70 -11.72 6.21 -1.33
N ILE A 71 -10.99 5.11 -1.12
CA ILE A 71 -9.76 5.14 -0.30
C ILE A 71 -8.69 6.05 -0.94
N TYR A 72 -8.53 5.99 -2.26
CA TYR A 72 -7.62 6.86 -3.00
C TYR A 72 -7.94 8.34 -2.76
N LEU A 73 -9.22 8.74 -2.83
CA LEU A 73 -9.64 10.13 -2.64
C LEU A 73 -9.51 10.60 -1.19
N VAL A 74 -9.80 9.73 -0.22
CA VAL A 74 -9.81 10.11 1.20
C VAL A 74 -8.41 10.09 1.81
N ARG A 75 -7.60 9.07 1.52
CA ARG A 75 -6.30 8.80 2.18
C ARG A 75 -5.10 8.76 1.24
N GLY A 76 -5.30 8.84 -0.08
CA GLY A 76 -4.20 8.76 -1.05
C GLY A 76 -3.19 9.92 -0.97
N LYS A 77 -3.58 11.08 -0.42
CA LYS A 77 -2.64 12.19 -0.19
C LYS A 77 -1.83 12.06 1.11
N ASP A 78 -2.29 11.24 2.06
CA ASP A 78 -1.74 11.17 3.40
C ASP A 78 -0.68 10.06 3.53
N SER A 79 -0.76 9.03 2.68
CA SER A 79 0.20 7.92 2.67
C SER A 79 0.49 7.41 1.25
N ALA A 80 1.77 7.37 0.89
CA ALA A 80 2.23 6.80 -0.38
C ALA A 80 1.91 5.30 -0.50
N PHE A 81 1.96 4.57 0.61
CA PHE A 81 1.65 3.14 0.65
C PHE A 81 0.17 2.87 0.36
N VAL A 82 -0.72 3.59 1.06
CA VAL A 82 -2.16 3.51 0.83
C VAL A 82 -2.50 3.96 -0.59
N ARG A 83 -1.88 5.05 -1.07
CA ARG A 83 -2.07 5.54 -2.44
C ARG A 83 -1.69 4.51 -3.49
N HIS A 84 -0.53 3.88 -3.36
CA HIS A 84 -0.09 2.84 -4.29
C HIS A 84 -1.09 1.69 -4.35
N HIS A 85 -1.49 1.14 -3.21
CA HIS A 85 -2.46 0.04 -3.18
C HIS A 85 -3.84 0.45 -3.70
N ALA A 86 -4.30 1.68 -3.43
CA ALA A 86 -5.56 2.20 -3.93
C ALA A 86 -5.53 2.41 -5.46
N VAL A 87 -4.46 2.98 -6.01
CA VAL A 87 -4.29 3.14 -7.46
C VAL A 87 -4.19 1.78 -8.16
N GLU A 88 -3.43 0.86 -7.60
CA GLU A 88 -3.21 -0.48 -8.18
C GLU A 88 -4.52 -1.29 -8.18
N ALA A 89 -5.29 -1.25 -7.09
CA ALA A 89 -6.62 -1.87 -7.02
C ALA A 89 -7.65 -1.20 -7.94
N LEU A 90 -7.61 0.13 -8.08
CA LEU A 90 -8.47 0.88 -9.00
C LEU A 90 -8.19 0.51 -10.46
N ASN A 91 -6.92 0.52 -10.87
CA ASN A 91 -6.48 0.10 -12.20
C ASN A 91 -6.87 -1.37 -12.48
N PHE A 92 -6.69 -2.26 -11.49
CA PHE A 92 -7.08 -3.65 -11.60
C PHE A 92 -8.58 -3.82 -11.80
N GLY A 93 -9.40 -3.17 -10.96
CA GLY A 93 -10.87 -3.21 -11.10
C GLY A 93 -11.32 -2.74 -12.49
N ILE A 94 -10.77 -1.64 -13.00
CA ILE A 94 -11.08 -1.18 -14.38
C ILE A 94 -10.65 -2.23 -15.42
N THR A 95 -9.48 -2.85 -15.24
CA THR A 95 -8.99 -3.91 -16.15
C THR A 95 -9.92 -5.12 -16.17
N VAL A 96 -10.31 -5.64 -15.01
CA VAL A 96 -11.22 -6.78 -14.92
C VAL A 96 -12.60 -6.40 -15.47
N PHE A 97 -13.05 -5.14 -15.32
CA PHE A 97 -14.32 -4.69 -15.88
C PHE A 97 -14.32 -4.79 -17.40
N ILE A 98 -13.29 -4.22 -18.03
CA ILE A 98 -13.11 -4.25 -19.48
C ILE A 98 -12.98 -5.70 -19.96
N ALA A 99 -12.15 -6.50 -19.30
CA ALA A 99 -11.96 -7.91 -19.65
C ALA A 99 -13.26 -8.72 -19.53
N SER A 100 -14.07 -8.47 -18.50
CA SER A 100 -15.37 -9.13 -18.31
C SER A 100 -16.38 -8.69 -19.37
N PHE A 101 -16.39 -7.41 -19.72
CA PHE A 101 -17.25 -6.86 -20.77
C PHE A 101 -16.92 -7.45 -22.15
N VAL A 102 -15.64 -7.49 -22.52
CA VAL A 102 -15.15 -8.11 -23.76
C VAL A 102 -15.46 -9.60 -23.77
N SER A 103 -15.21 -10.30 -22.66
CA SER A 103 -15.54 -11.72 -22.53
C SER A 103 -17.05 -11.98 -22.68
N GLY A 104 -17.88 -11.10 -22.14
CA GLY A 104 -19.33 -11.15 -22.27
C GLY A 104 -19.82 -11.03 -23.72
N ILE A 105 -19.26 -10.09 -24.49
CA ILE A 105 -19.54 -9.98 -25.93
C ILE A 105 -19.07 -11.25 -26.67
N ALA A 106 -17.89 -11.77 -26.30
CA ALA A 106 -17.32 -12.97 -26.89
C ALA A 106 -18.10 -14.26 -26.59
N ILE A 107 -19.10 -14.24 -25.69
CA ILE A 107 -20.01 -15.37 -25.47
C ILE A 107 -20.77 -15.71 -26.76
N LEU A 108 -21.09 -14.71 -27.59
CA LEU A 108 -21.73 -14.91 -28.90
C LEU A 108 -20.89 -15.79 -29.83
N LEU A 109 -19.57 -15.83 -29.60
CA LEU A 109 -18.60 -16.64 -30.35
C LEU A 109 -18.23 -17.94 -29.61
N VAL A 110 -18.96 -18.32 -28.55
CA VAL A 110 -18.71 -19.46 -27.65
C VAL A 110 -17.43 -19.36 -26.81
N VAL A 111 -16.36 -18.73 -27.32
CA VAL A 111 -15.08 -18.55 -26.60
C VAL A 111 -15.25 -17.77 -25.28
N GLY A 112 -16.20 -16.83 -25.23
CA GLY A 112 -16.51 -16.08 -24.01
C GLY A 112 -17.00 -16.95 -22.84
N LEU A 113 -17.58 -18.13 -23.12
CA LEU A 113 -18.06 -19.04 -22.08
C LEU A 113 -16.89 -19.60 -21.23
N VAL A 114 -15.71 -19.77 -21.83
CA VAL A 114 -14.50 -20.20 -21.14
C VAL A 114 -13.73 -18.99 -20.61
N MET A 115 -13.67 -17.89 -21.36
CA MET A 115 -12.89 -16.72 -20.99
C MET A 115 -13.48 -15.98 -19.78
N LEU A 116 -14.80 -15.79 -19.73
CA LEU A 116 -15.47 -15.06 -18.64
C LEU A 116 -15.21 -15.67 -17.25
N PRO A 117 -15.39 -16.98 -16.99
CA PRO A 117 -15.11 -17.55 -15.67
C PRO A 117 -13.63 -17.44 -15.29
N ILE A 118 -12.70 -17.51 -16.25
CA ILE A 118 -11.26 -17.29 -15.98
C ILE A 118 -11.02 -15.85 -15.51
N VAL A 119 -11.61 -14.85 -16.19
CA VAL A 119 -11.50 -13.44 -15.80
C VAL A 119 -12.12 -13.19 -14.43
N LEU A 120 -13.28 -13.78 -14.13
CA LEU A 120 -13.93 -13.63 -12.82
C LEU A 120 -13.12 -14.28 -11.70
N LEU A 121 -12.58 -15.48 -11.93
CA LEU A 121 -11.69 -16.14 -10.96
C LEU A 121 -10.42 -15.32 -10.72
N TRP A 122 -9.82 -14.78 -11.79
CA TRP A 122 -8.67 -13.88 -11.67
C TRP A 122 -9.02 -12.61 -10.88
N GLY A 123 -10.15 -11.99 -11.18
CA GLY A 123 -10.70 -10.82 -10.48
C GLY A 123 -11.01 -11.08 -9.00
N PHE A 124 -11.31 -12.33 -8.64
CA PHE A 124 -11.58 -12.73 -7.26
C PHE A 124 -10.30 -13.08 -6.48
N ILE A 125 -9.37 -13.82 -7.08
CA ILE A 125 -8.17 -14.33 -6.40
C ILE A 125 -7.16 -13.21 -6.17
N MET A 126 -6.93 -12.36 -7.16
CA MET A 126 -5.85 -11.36 -7.08
C MET A 126 -6.03 -10.37 -5.92
N PRO A 127 -7.23 -9.82 -5.63
CA PRO A 127 -7.41 -8.93 -4.50
C PRO A 127 -7.15 -9.58 -3.15
N ILE A 128 -7.38 -10.90 -3.03
CA ILE A 128 -7.07 -11.64 -1.80
C ILE A 128 -5.56 -11.68 -1.58
N ILE A 129 -4.78 -11.99 -2.63
CA ILE A 129 -3.31 -12.01 -2.55
C ILE A 129 -2.78 -10.61 -2.25
N ALA A 130 -3.33 -9.58 -2.91
CA ALA A 130 -2.97 -8.19 -2.68
C ALA A 130 -3.27 -7.74 -1.25
N ALA A 131 -4.41 -8.15 -0.68
CA ALA A 131 -4.78 -7.88 0.71
C ALA A 131 -3.79 -8.54 1.69
N ILE A 132 -3.44 -9.80 1.47
CA ILE A 132 -2.45 -10.52 2.31
C ILE A 132 -1.09 -9.83 2.24
N ALA A 133 -0.61 -9.46 1.05
CA ALA A 133 0.65 -8.74 0.87
C ALA A 133 0.60 -7.36 1.57
N ALA A 134 -0.48 -6.60 1.39
CA ALA A 134 -0.67 -5.29 2.04
C ALA A 134 -0.66 -5.39 3.57
N SER A 135 -1.26 -6.45 4.15
CA SER A 135 -1.26 -6.68 5.59
C SER A 135 0.14 -6.95 6.17
N ARG A 136 1.09 -7.38 5.32
CA ARG A 136 2.50 -7.56 5.66
C ARG A 136 3.34 -6.31 5.41
N GLY A 137 2.74 -5.22 4.93
CA GLY A 137 3.44 -4.02 4.51
C GLY A 137 4.19 -4.16 3.18
N GLU A 138 3.86 -5.17 2.37
CA GLU A 138 4.51 -5.42 1.08
C GLU A 138 3.82 -4.65 -0.05
N TRP A 139 4.63 -4.04 -0.91
CA TRP A 139 4.15 -3.33 -2.11
C TRP A 139 3.71 -4.33 -3.18
N TYR A 140 2.41 -4.56 -3.27
CA TYR A 140 1.83 -5.47 -4.26
C TYR A 140 1.53 -4.76 -5.58
N ARG A 141 1.80 -5.42 -6.71
CA ARG A 141 1.41 -4.97 -8.06
C ARG A 141 0.60 -6.06 -8.74
N TYR A 142 -0.57 -5.71 -9.26
CA TYR A 142 -1.43 -6.66 -9.93
C TYR A 142 -0.78 -7.12 -11.25
N PRO A 143 -0.69 -8.43 -11.51
CA PRO A 143 -0.29 -8.91 -12.83
C PRO A 143 -1.39 -8.59 -13.85
N LEU A 144 -1.01 -8.45 -15.12
CA LEU A 144 -1.94 -8.26 -16.24
C LEU A 144 -2.92 -7.09 -16.04
N THR A 145 -2.43 -5.95 -15.54
CA THR A 145 -3.25 -4.78 -15.21
C THR A 145 -2.92 -3.59 -16.11
N LEU A 146 -3.96 -2.94 -16.63
CA LEU A 146 -3.86 -1.68 -17.35
C LEU A 146 -3.65 -0.54 -16.36
N ARG A 147 -2.46 0.08 -16.37
CA ARG A 147 -2.13 1.20 -15.49
C ARG A 147 -2.56 2.52 -16.11
N LEU A 148 -3.85 2.83 -15.99
CA LEU A 148 -4.44 4.07 -16.49
C LEU A 148 -4.09 5.26 -15.61
N ILE A 149 -4.08 5.04 -14.29
CA ILE A 149 -3.72 6.05 -13.30
C ILE A 149 -2.27 5.78 -12.85
N PRO A 150 -1.36 6.76 -12.96
CA PRO A 150 0.01 6.64 -12.45
C PRO A 150 0.02 6.49 -10.91
N GLY A 151 0.69 5.46 -10.41
CA GLY A 151 0.88 5.22 -8.97
C GLY A 151 2.13 5.87 -8.38
N ASN A 152 2.63 6.97 -8.98
CA ASN A 152 3.88 7.63 -8.63
C ASN A 152 3.82 8.42 -7.33
#